data_AF-T0AYE3-F1
#
_entry.id   AF-T0AYE3-F1
#
_cell.length_a   1.000
_cell.length_b   1.000
_cell.length_c   1.000
_cell.angle_alpha   90.00
_cell.angle_beta   90.00
_cell.angle_gamma   90.00
#
_symmetry.space_group_name_H-M   'P 1'
#
loop_
_entity.id
_entity.type
_entity.pdbx_description
1 polymer ?
#
loop_
_entity_poly.entity_id
_entity_poly.type
_entity_poly.pdbx_seq_one_letter_code
_entity_poly.pdbx_strand_id
1 'polypeptide(L)'
;MAITKEQIFAVAEELDAAGQNPTLAVVRKAIGGGSFTTISEAMSEWRNRKAAREAPIREPAPQLVVDRLAEFGAEIWAAALELANARLASEREGLETARSQLESEKREAAELADQVSAELESLQARVAGLETSEKAARAEAAVLSDKLSKASERAATAEARAEEISKRADDLKAALDAARDASALNVAELNAELSRINAQNAELVRALADAAKGSGGKA
;
A
#
# COMPACT_ATOMS: atom_id res chain seq x y z
N MET A 1 20.04 -114.60 34.38
CA MET A 1 20.68 -114.06 33.17
C MET A 1 20.48 -112.55 33.16
N ALA A 2 21.52 -111.76 32.93
CA ALA A 2 21.42 -110.30 32.82
C ALA A 2 20.93 -109.91 31.42
N ILE A 3 20.05 -108.91 31.34
CA ILE A 3 19.53 -108.37 30.07
C ILE A 3 20.60 -107.51 29.41
N THR A 4 20.77 -107.66 28.10
CA THR A 4 21.76 -106.89 27.35
C THR A 4 21.15 -105.64 26.70
N LYS A 5 22.03 -104.68 26.39
CA LYS A 5 21.66 -103.43 25.74
C LYS A 5 21.09 -103.65 24.33
N GLU A 6 21.62 -104.63 23.61
CA GLU A 6 21.19 -105.01 22.26
C GLU A 6 19.75 -105.53 22.26
N GLN A 7 19.36 -106.28 23.30
CA GLN A 7 17.98 -106.73 23.48
C GLN A 7 17.03 -105.57 23.75
N ILE A 8 17.47 -104.59 24.55
CA ILE A 8 16.70 -103.38 24.83
C ILE A 8 16.49 -102.55 23.55
N PHE A 9 17.52 -102.45 22.70
CA PHE A 9 17.43 -101.72 21.43
C PHE A 9 16.53 -102.44 20.43
N ALA A 10 16.66 -103.76 20.28
CA ALA A 10 15.83 -104.54 19.37
C ALA A 10 14.34 -104.42 19.72
N VAL A 11 14.00 -104.54 21.00
CA VAL A 11 12.61 -104.37 21.46
C VAL A 11 12.13 -102.93 21.30
N ALA A 12 12.97 -101.94 21.56
CA ALA A 12 12.61 -100.54 21.34
C ALA A 12 12.36 -100.23 19.86
N GLU A 13 13.19 -100.76 18.95
CA GLU A 13 13.00 -100.66 17.50
C GLU A 13 11.73 -101.39 17.04
N GLU A 14 11.43 -102.59 17.54
CA GLU A 14 10.20 -103.32 17.21
C GLU A 14 8.93 -102.58 17.66
N LEU A 15 8.94 -102.05 18.89
CA LEU A 15 7.83 -101.25 19.43
C LEU A 15 7.62 -99.97 18.62
N ASP A 16 8.72 -99.28 18.29
CA ASP A 16 8.70 -98.06 17.51
C ASP A 16 8.25 -98.31 16.06
N ALA A 17 8.71 -99.40 15.43
CA ALA A 17 8.27 -99.84 14.11
C ALA A 17 6.79 -100.26 14.09
N ALA A 18 6.26 -100.77 15.21
CA ALA A 18 4.85 -101.04 15.40
C ALA A 18 4.01 -99.78 15.73
N GLY A 19 4.62 -98.59 15.72
CA GLY A 19 3.95 -97.32 16.04
C GLY A 19 3.63 -97.15 17.53
N GLN A 20 4.18 -97.99 18.40
CA GLN A 20 4.01 -97.89 19.85
C GLN A 20 5.17 -97.12 20.46
N ASN A 21 4.88 -96.24 21.42
CA ASN A 21 5.93 -95.48 22.09
C ASN A 21 6.73 -96.41 23.05
N PRO A 22 8.03 -96.66 22.82
CA PRO A 22 8.84 -97.56 23.62
C PRO A 22 9.19 -96.92 24.97
N THR A 23 8.23 -96.88 25.90
CA THR A 23 8.47 -96.41 27.26
C THR A 23 9.24 -97.46 28.07
N LEU A 24 9.93 -97.03 29.14
CA LEU A 24 10.70 -97.94 30.00
C LEU A 24 9.86 -99.12 30.53
N ALA A 25 8.59 -98.88 30.83
CA ALA A 25 7.66 -99.90 31.32
C ALA A 25 7.28 -100.91 30.22
N VAL A 26 7.02 -100.44 29.00
CA VAL A 26 6.64 -101.29 27.85
C VAL A 26 7.83 -102.15 27.41
N VAL A 27 9.01 -101.54 27.31
CA VAL A 27 10.26 -102.23 26.95
C VAL A 27 10.63 -103.29 28.01
N ARG A 28 10.52 -102.96 29.31
CA ARG A 28 10.73 -103.93 30.41
C ARG A 28 9.74 -105.08 30.40
N LYS A 29 8.47 -104.81 30.07
CA LYS A 29 7.42 -105.83 29.96
C LYS A 29 7.67 -106.78 28.79
N ALA A 30 8.08 -106.23 27.63
CA ALA A 30 8.36 -107.00 26.43
C ALA A 30 9.62 -107.88 26.55
N ILE A 31 10.64 -107.43 27.28
CA ILE A 31 11.88 -108.21 27.53
C ILE A 31 11.71 -109.24 28.67
N GLY A 32 10.70 -109.05 29.54
CA GLY A 32 10.40 -109.98 30.63
C GLY A 32 11.11 -109.70 31.95
N GLY A 33 11.72 -108.52 32.14
CA GLY A 33 12.39 -108.14 33.40
C GLY A 33 13.48 -107.08 33.24
N GLY A 34 14.32 -106.90 34.26
CA GLY A 34 15.49 -106.01 34.23
C GLY A 34 15.44 -104.82 35.18
N SER A 35 16.61 -104.26 35.50
CA SER A 35 16.74 -103.02 36.27
C SER A 35 16.30 -101.84 35.42
N PHE A 36 15.45 -100.97 35.99
CA PHE A 36 15.03 -99.73 35.32
C PHE A 36 16.21 -98.80 35.02
N THR A 37 17.29 -98.85 35.81
CA THR A 37 18.49 -98.04 35.56
C THR A 37 19.16 -98.44 34.24
N THR A 38 19.44 -99.73 34.06
CA THR A 38 20.05 -100.30 32.84
C THR A 38 19.18 -100.08 31.59
N ILE A 39 17.86 -100.21 31.72
CA ILE A 39 16.93 -99.96 30.62
C ILE A 39 16.87 -98.46 30.29
N SER A 40 16.94 -97.58 31.29
CA SER A 40 16.90 -96.13 31.08
C SER A 40 18.13 -95.60 30.35
N GLU A 41 19.32 -96.10 30.67
CA GLU A 41 20.58 -95.76 30.00
C GLU A 41 20.54 -96.20 28.53
N ALA A 42 20.17 -97.46 28.29
CA ALA A 42 20.02 -98.01 26.94
C ALA A 42 18.94 -97.26 26.12
N MET A 43 17.78 -96.97 26.71
CA MET A 43 16.71 -96.24 26.02
C MET A 43 17.09 -94.78 25.72
N SER A 44 17.87 -94.13 26.59
CA SER A 44 18.40 -92.78 26.32
C SER A 44 19.31 -92.80 25.10
N GLU A 45 20.22 -93.78 25.03
CA GLU A 45 21.12 -93.94 23.90
C GLU A 45 20.39 -94.33 22.61
N TRP A 46 19.39 -95.21 22.69
CA TRP A 46 18.54 -95.54 21.55
C TRP A 46 17.79 -94.31 21.02
N ARG A 47 17.20 -93.48 21.89
CA ARG A 47 16.51 -92.23 21.49
C ARG A 47 17.49 -91.25 20.85
N ASN A 48 18.68 -91.08 21.40
CA ASN A 48 19.72 -90.22 20.80
C ASN A 48 20.15 -90.72 19.43
N ARG A 49 20.30 -92.05 19.26
CA ARG A 49 20.64 -92.66 17.97
C ARG A 49 19.52 -92.50 16.94
N LYS A 50 18.26 -92.61 17.36
CA LYS A 50 17.08 -92.35 16.51
C LYS A 50 17.02 -90.89 16.09
N ALA A 51 17.14 -89.95 17.03
CA ALA A 51 17.14 -88.52 16.75
C ALA A 51 18.27 -88.11 15.78
N ALA A 52 19.46 -88.72 15.91
CA ALA A 52 20.57 -88.49 14.99
C ALA A 52 20.31 -89.06 13.58
N ARG A 53 19.60 -90.19 13.47
CA ARG A 53 19.20 -90.79 12.18
C ARG A 53 18.09 -90.00 11.48
N GLU A 54 17.19 -89.38 12.24
CA GLU A 54 16.00 -88.68 11.73
C GLU A 54 16.21 -87.18 11.51
N ALA A 55 17.38 -86.64 11.87
CA ALA A 55 17.72 -85.24 11.62
C ALA A 55 17.65 -84.93 10.11
N PRO A 56 16.76 -84.03 9.65
CA PRO A 56 16.65 -83.71 8.23
C PRO A 56 17.96 -83.13 7.71
N ILE A 57 18.53 -83.74 6.68
CA ILE A 57 19.71 -83.21 5.99
C ILE A 57 19.29 -81.91 5.29
N ARG A 58 19.82 -80.77 5.75
CA ARG A 58 19.67 -79.49 5.05
C ARG A 58 20.84 -79.33 4.10
N GLU A 59 20.61 -79.62 2.83
CA GLU A 59 21.60 -79.34 1.79
C GLU A 59 21.66 -77.84 1.51
N PRO A 60 22.86 -77.26 1.36
CA PRO A 60 23.01 -75.86 0.96
C PRO A 60 22.41 -75.64 -0.43
N ALA A 61 21.82 -74.47 -0.65
CA ALA A 61 21.27 -74.12 -1.96
C ALA A 61 22.37 -74.17 -3.03
N PRO A 62 22.11 -74.74 -4.23
CA PRO A 62 23.08 -74.77 -5.31
C PRO A 62 23.57 -73.37 -5.67
N GLN A 63 24.87 -73.22 -5.95
CA GLN A 63 25.50 -71.92 -6.22
C GLN A 63 24.80 -71.13 -7.34
N LEU A 64 24.34 -71.81 -8.39
CA LEU A 64 23.59 -71.21 -9.49
C LEU A 64 22.33 -70.46 -9.01
N VAL A 65 21.62 -71.00 -8.01
CA VAL A 65 20.41 -70.35 -7.46
C VAL A 65 20.79 -69.09 -6.69
N VAL A 66 21.87 -69.15 -5.91
CA VAL A 66 22.40 -67.99 -5.17
C VAL A 66 22.83 -66.89 -6.14
N ASP A 67 23.57 -67.24 -7.19
CA ASP A 67 24.06 -66.29 -8.20
C ASP A 67 22.89 -65.60 -8.92
N ARG A 68 21.84 -66.35 -9.31
CA ARG A 68 20.66 -65.78 -9.97
C ARG A 68 19.83 -64.90 -9.04
N LEU A 69 19.71 -65.25 -7.76
CA LEU A 69 19.03 -64.39 -6.79
C LEU A 69 19.82 -63.10 -6.52
N ALA A 70 21.16 -63.17 -6.50
CA ALA A 70 22.01 -62.00 -6.37
C ALA A 70 21.90 -61.07 -7.58
N GLU A 71 21.92 -61.62 -8.79
CA GLU A 71 21.74 -60.87 -10.05
C GLU A 71 20.38 -60.17 -10.11
N PHE A 72 19.30 -60.90 -9.81
CA PHE A 72 17.95 -60.33 -9.75
C PHE A 72 17.82 -59.23 -8.67
N GLY A 73 18.42 -59.46 -7.50
CA GLY A 73 18.46 -58.45 -6.44
C GLY A 73 19.22 -57.18 -6.86
N ALA A 74 20.32 -57.33 -7.60
CA ALA A 74 21.08 -56.21 -8.14
C ALA A 74 20.28 -55.43 -9.20
N GLU A 75 19.54 -56.11 -10.07
CA GLU A 75 18.65 -55.49 -11.07
C GLU A 75 17.53 -54.67 -10.41
N ILE A 76 16.84 -55.23 -9.41
CA ILE A 76 15.81 -54.51 -8.66
C ILE A 76 16.41 -53.28 -7.98
N TRP A 77 17.57 -53.44 -7.34
CA TRP A 77 18.24 -52.33 -6.67
C TRP A 77 18.65 -51.23 -7.64
N ALA A 78 19.20 -51.59 -8.80
CA ALA A 78 19.56 -50.64 -9.84
C ALA A 78 18.34 -49.86 -10.34
N ALA A 79 17.22 -50.54 -10.64
CA ALA A 79 15.98 -49.90 -11.05
C ALA A 79 15.40 -48.97 -9.97
N ALA A 80 15.47 -49.38 -8.69
CA ALA A 80 15.03 -48.56 -7.57
C ALA A 80 15.88 -47.30 -7.42
N LEU A 81 17.21 -47.42 -7.58
CA LEU A 81 18.14 -46.30 -7.50
C LEU A 81 17.96 -45.32 -8.67
N GLU A 82 17.76 -45.84 -9.88
CA GLU A 82 17.45 -45.02 -11.06
C GLU A 82 16.17 -44.20 -10.84
N LEU A 83 15.10 -44.83 -10.38
CA LEU A 83 13.84 -44.15 -10.07
C LEU A 83 14.01 -43.10 -8.96
N ALA A 84 14.75 -43.42 -7.90
CA ALA A 84 15.02 -42.49 -6.81
C ALA A 84 15.84 -41.28 -7.28
N ASN A 85 16.86 -41.51 -8.10
CA ASN A 85 17.69 -40.45 -8.66
C ASN A 85 16.91 -39.57 -9.64
N ALA A 86 16.05 -40.16 -10.48
CA ALA A 86 15.19 -39.43 -11.41
C ALA A 86 14.21 -38.52 -10.66
N ARG A 87 13.58 -39.03 -9.59
CA ARG A 87 12.70 -38.23 -8.72
C ARG A 87 13.46 -37.10 -8.04
N LEU A 88 14.63 -37.38 -7.47
CA LEU A 88 15.46 -36.38 -6.82
C LEU A 88 15.92 -35.29 -7.80
N ALA A 89 16.28 -35.66 -9.03
CA ALA A 89 16.64 -34.71 -10.08
C ALA A 89 15.46 -33.80 -10.44
N SER A 90 14.27 -34.38 -10.64
CA SER A 90 13.05 -33.63 -10.95
C SER A 90 12.64 -32.68 -9.81
N GLU A 91 12.73 -33.12 -8.55
CA GLU A 91 12.44 -32.26 -7.40
C GLU A 91 13.43 -31.11 -7.29
N ARG A 92 14.73 -31.35 -7.53
CA ARG A 92 15.76 -30.30 -7.54
C ARG A 92 15.51 -29.27 -8.63
N GLU A 93 15.17 -29.71 -9.83
CA GLU A 93 14.81 -28.82 -10.95
C GLU A 93 13.57 -27.98 -10.62
N GLY A 94 12.54 -28.61 -10.03
CA GLY A 94 11.34 -27.91 -9.57
C GLY A 94 11.63 -26.87 -8.49
N LEU A 95 12.48 -27.21 -7.52
CA LEU A 95 12.92 -26.28 -6.47
C LEU A 95 13.74 -25.12 -7.02
N GLU A 96 14.65 -25.38 -7.95
CA GLU A 96 15.46 -24.32 -8.57
C GLU A 96 14.58 -23.38 -9.41
N THR A 97 13.63 -23.93 -10.15
CA THR A 97 12.65 -23.14 -10.90
C THR A 97 11.83 -22.26 -9.96
N ALA A 98 11.26 -22.84 -8.89
CA ALA A 98 10.48 -22.10 -7.89
C ALA A 98 11.32 -21.02 -7.21
N ARG A 99 12.60 -21.31 -6.91
CA ARG A 99 13.53 -20.34 -6.35
C ARG A 99 13.77 -19.17 -7.31
N SER A 100 14.05 -19.44 -8.59
CA SER A 100 14.26 -18.39 -9.59
C SER A 100 13.02 -17.51 -9.77
N GLN A 101 11.83 -18.11 -9.73
CA GLN A 101 10.56 -17.38 -9.82
C GLN A 101 10.38 -16.47 -8.61
N LEU A 102 10.57 -16.99 -7.39
CA LEU A 102 10.50 -16.19 -6.16
C LEU A 102 11.55 -15.08 -6.12
N GLU A 103 12.76 -15.31 -6.61
CA GLU A 103 13.79 -14.27 -6.70
C GLU A 103 13.40 -13.18 -7.73
N SER A 104 12.80 -13.56 -8.86
CA SER A 104 12.26 -12.61 -9.85
C SER A 104 11.12 -11.79 -9.27
N GLU A 105 10.12 -12.44 -8.67
CA GLU A 105 8.96 -11.76 -8.06
C GLU A 105 9.38 -10.81 -6.94
N LYS A 106 10.35 -11.21 -6.10
CA LYS A 106 10.91 -10.33 -5.06
C LYS A 106 11.58 -9.11 -5.65
N ARG A 107 12.31 -9.28 -6.75
CA ARG A 107 12.98 -8.16 -7.43
C ARG A 107 11.95 -7.21 -8.03
N GLU A 108 10.94 -7.72 -8.73
CA GLU A 108 9.85 -6.90 -9.29
C GLU A 108 9.08 -6.16 -8.18
N ALA A 109 8.80 -6.83 -7.06
CA ALA A 109 8.16 -6.19 -5.91
C ALA A 109 9.03 -5.09 -5.28
N ALA A 110 10.35 -5.28 -5.20
CA ALA A 110 11.27 -4.27 -4.71
C ALA A 110 11.34 -3.07 -5.66
N GLU A 111 11.46 -3.31 -6.97
CA GLU A 111 11.47 -2.25 -8.00
C GLU A 111 10.15 -1.44 -7.97
N LEU A 112 9.00 -2.10 -7.81
CA LEU A 112 7.71 -1.43 -7.65
C LEU A 112 7.63 -0.62 -6.34
N ALA A 113 8.14 -1.15 -5.23
CA ALA A 113 8.16 -0.44 -3.96
C ALA A 113 9.03 0.83 -4.02
N ASP A 114 10.19 0.75 -4.69
CA ASP A 114 11.06 1.89 -4.92
C ASP A 114 10.37 2.95 -5.81
N GLN A 115 9.68 2.51 -6.88
CA GLN A 115 8.92 3.41 -7.75
C GLN A 115 7.80 4.13 -6.98
N VAL A 116 6.99 3.40 -6.22
CA VAL A 116 5.89 3.98 -5.43
C VAL A 116 6.43 4.96 -4.38
N SER A 117 7.57 4.64 -3.77
CA SER A 117 8.21 5.53 -2.79
C SER A 117 8.67 6.84 -3.45
N ALA A 118 9.31 6.77 -4.62
CA ALA A 118 9.71 7.95 -5.38
C ALA A 118 8.52 8.79 -5.86
N GLU A 119 7.44 8.15 -6.30
CA GLU A 119 6.19 8.84 -6.69
C GLU A 119 5.54 9.54 -5.49
N LEU A 120 5.54 8.90 -4.32
CA LEU A 120 5.02 9.48 -3.08
C LEU A 120 5.81 10.72 -2.68
N GLU A 121 7.15 10.65 -2.69
CA GLU A 121 8.02 11.80 -2.39
C GLU A 121 7.77 12.97 -3.37
N SER A 122 7.67 12.67 -4.67
CA SER A 122 7.36 13.65 -5.71
C SER A 122 6.00 14.32 -5.49
N LEU A 123 4.96 13.53 -5.19
CA LEU A 123 3.63 14.04 -4.91
C LEU A 123 3.60 14.89 -3.64
N GLN A 124 4.28 14.48 -2.57
CA GLN A 124 4.41 15.26 -1.33
C GLN A 124 5.10 16.60 -1.59
N ALA A 125 6.19 16.62 -2.35
CA ALA A 125 6.87 17.86 -2.74
C ALA A 125 5.94 18.78 -3.57
N ARG A 126 5.18 18.21 -4.50
CA ARG A 126 4.21 18.97 -5.30
C ARG A 126 3.07 19.54 -4.46
N VAL A 127 2.54 18.79 -3.49
CA VAL A 127 1.52 19.27 -2.55
C VAL A 127 2.06 20.42 -1.71
N ALA A 128 3.24 20.28 -1.12
CA ALA A 128 3.87 21.36 -0.34
C ALA A 128 4.11 22.63 -1.18
N GLY A 129 4.51 22.46 -2.45
CA GLY A 129 4.65 23.55 -3.41
C GLY A 129 3.31 24.25 -3.72
N LEU A 130 2.25 23.47 -3.95
CA LEU A 130 0.90 24.00 -4.18
C LEU A 130 0.36 24.73 -2.95
N GLU A 131 0.53 24.20 -1.75
CA GLU A 131 0.11 24.85 -0.51
C GLU A 131 0.84 26.19 -0.30
N THR A 132 2.14 26.25 -0.62
CA THR A 132 2.92 27.49 -0.57
C THR A 132 2.40 28.51 -1.58
N SER A 133 2.15 28.09 -2.82
CA SER A 133 1.60 28.95 -3.87
C SER A 133 0.19 29.44 -3.53
N GLU A 134 -0.63 28.58 -2.93
CA GLU A 134 -2.01 28.89 -2.54
C GLU A 134 -2.04 29.93 -1.42
N LYS A 135 -1.17 29.78 -0.41
CA LYS A 135 -0.97 30.78 0.64
C LYS A 135 -0.49 32.11 0.09
N ALA A 136 0.46 32.10 -0.86
CA ALA A 136 0.96 33.32 -1.50
C ALA A 136 -0.15 34.03 -2.29
N ALA A 137 -0.91 33.28 -3.10
CA ALA A 137 -2.03 33.81 -3.87
C ALA A 137 -3.14 34.39 -2.96
N ARG A 138 -3.46 33.74 -1.83
CA ARG A 138 -4.40 34.28 -0.85
C ARG A 138 -3.92 35.59 -0.23
N ALA A 139 -2.63 35.69 0.09
CA ALA A 139 -2.05 36.92 0.63
C ALA A 139 -2.10 38.06 -0.39
N GLU A 140 -1.78 37.78 -1.66
CA GLU A 140 -1.87 38.76 -2.74
C GLU A 140 -3.31 39.21 -2.99
N ALA A 141 -4.26 38.27 -3.02
CA ALA A 141 -5.68 38.58 -3.16
C ALA A 141 -6.18 39.51 -2.03
N ALA A 142 -5.75 39.28 -0.79
CA ALA A 142 -6.08 40.15 0.34
C ALA A 142 -5.52 41.57 0.16
N VAL A 143 -4.28 41.71 -0.31
CA VAL A 143 -3.66 43.01 -0.60
C VAL A 143 -4.38 43.73 -1.74
N LEU A 144 -4.74 43.02 -2.80
CA LEU A 144 -5.47 43.60 -3.93
C LEU A 144 -6.88 44.05 -3.52
N SER A 145 -7.56 43.28 -2.67
CA SER A 145 -8.87 43.65 -2.11
C SER A 145 -8.79 44.94 -1.27
N ASP A 146 -7.79 45.07 -0.39
CA ASP A 146 -7.56 46.30 0.39
C ASP A 146 -7.25 47.51 -0.51
N LYS A 147 -6.41 47.32 -1.53
CA LYS A 147 -6.12 48.37 -2.52
C LYS A 147 -7.37 48.80 -3.29
N LEU A 148 -8.22 47.85 -3.68
CA LEU A 148 -9.46 48.14 -4.39
C LEU A 148 -10.43 48.92 -3.50
N SER A 149 -10.59 48.54 -2.23
CA SER A 149 -11.41 49.28 -1.27
C SER A 149 -10.93 50.73 -1.12
N LYS A 150 -9.63 50.93 -0.89
CA LYS A 150 -9.03 52.27 -0.77
C LYS A 150 -9.16 53.10 -2.04
N ALA A 151 -9.03 52.47 -3.21
CA ALA A 151 -9.22 53.14 -4.49
C ALA A 151 -10.68 53.56 -4.69
N SER A 152 -11.63 52.69 -4.32
CA SER A 152 -13.07 52.98 -4.38
C SER A 152 -13.46 54.14 -3.45
N GLU A 153 -12.94 54.18 -2.23
CA GLU A 153 -13.18 55.29 -1.28
C GLU A 153 -12.62 56.62 -1.80
N ARG A 154 -11.42 56.61 -2.39
CA ARG A 154 -10.82 57.78 -3.01
C ARG A 154 -11.62 58.26 -4.21
N ALA A 155 -12.10 57.34 -5.06
CA ALA A 155 -12.94 57.65 -6.20
C ALA A 155 -14.25 58.32 -5.74
N ALA A 156 -14.96 57.73 -4.78
CA ALA A 156 -16.17 58.31 -4.21
C ALA A 156 -15.94 59.71 -3.59
N THR A 157 -14.82 59.90 -2.89
CA THR A 157 -14.44 61.21 -2.34
C THR A 157 -14.15 62.24 -3.44
N ALA A 158 -13.47 61.82 -4.51
CA ALA A 158 -13.16 62.70 -5.64
C ALA A 158 -14.44 63.09 -6.42
N GLU A 159 -15.35 62.14 -6.62
CA GLU A 159 -16.67 62.37 -7.23
C GLU A 159 -17.50 63.38 -6.41
N ALA A 160 -17.61 63.18 -5.09
CA ALA A 160 -18.32 64.11 -4.21
C ALA A 160 -17.73 65.53 -4.25
N ARG A 161 -16.40 65.66 -4.28
CA ARG A 161 -15.73 66.95 -4.43
C ARG A 161 -15.98 67.59 -5.79
N ALA A 162 -15.99 66.80 -6.86
CA ALA A 162 -16.28 67.29 -8.20
C ALA A 162 -17.72 67.83 -8.30
N GLU A 163 -18.69 67.12 -7.70
CA GLU A 163 -20.07 67.60 -7.60
C GLU A 163 -20.19 68.91 -6.79
N GLU A 164 -19.49 69.00 -5.66
CA GLU A 164 -19.48 70.22 -4.85
C GLU A 164 -18.86 71.40 -5.59
N ILE A 165 -17.73 71.18 -6.28
CA ILE A 165 -17.07 72.20 -7.10
C ILE A 165 -17.99 72.65 -8.24
N SER A 166 -18.69 71.71 -8.89
CA SER A 166 -19.66 72.04 -9.94
C SER A 166 -20.77 72.94 -9.40
N LYS A 167 -21.38 72.60 -8.24
CA LYS A 167 -22.41 73.42 -7.60
C LYS A 167 -21.91 74.82 -7.25
N ARG A 168 -20.72 74.92 -6.65
CA ARG A 168 -20.10 76.22 -6.34
C ARG A 168 -19.82 77.04 -7.59
N ALA A 169 -19.42 76.41 -8.69
CA ALA A 169 -19.21 77.08 -9.96
C ALA A 169 -20.53 77.64 -10.53
N ASP A 170 -21.61 76.87 -10.44
CA ASP A 170 -22.96 77.30 -10.84
C ASP A 170 -23.45 78.47 -9.96
N ASP A 171 -23.30 78.38 -8.64
CA ASP A 171 -23.66 79.44 -7.69
C ASP A 171 -22.86 80.73 -7.94
N LEU A 172 -21.54 80.62 -8.15
CA LEU A 172 -20.69 81.77 -8.46
C LEU A 172 -21.06 82.41 -9.80
N LYS A 173 -21.44 81.60 -10.79
CA LYS A 173 -21.92 82.10 -12.09
C LYS A 173 -23.23 82.87 -11.91
N ALA A 174 -24.19 82.31 -11.18
CA ALA A 174 -25.45 82.98 -10.87
C ALA A 174 -25.24 84.29 -10.08
N ALA A 175 -24.34 84.30 -9.10
CA ALA A 175 -23.98 85.50 -8.35
C ALA A 175 -23.31 86.57 -9.21
N LEU A 176 -22.44 86.17 -10.15
CA LEU A 176 -21.78 87.07 -11.09
C LEU A 176 -22.79 87.70 -12.05
N ASP A 177 -23.73 86.92 -12.58
CA ASP A 177 -24.78 87.43 -13.46
C ASP A 177 -25.71 88.39 -12.70
N ALA A 178 -26.12 88.05 -11.48
CA ALA A 178 -26.90 88.95 -10.63
C ALA A 178 -26.15 90.27 -10.30
N ALA A 179 -24.83 90.21 -10.04
CA ALA A 179 -24.01 91.40 -9.80
C ALA A 179 -23.88 92.27 -11.06
N ARG A 180 -23.79 91.66 -12.25
CA ARG A 180 -23.79 92.37 -13.54
C ARG A 180 -25.12 93.08 -13.77
N ASP A 181 -26.24 92.40 -13.53
CA ASP A 181 -27.58 92.97 -13.69
C ASP A 181 -27.78 94.15 -12.71
N ALA A 182 -27.39 93.99 -11.44
CA ALA A 182 -27.44 95.06 -10.46
C ALA A 182 -26.57 96.26 -10.86
N SER A 183 -25.35 96.02 -11.36
CA SER A 183 -24.49 97.10 -11.87
C SER A 183 -25.10 97.79 -13.09
N ALA A 184 -25.75 97.06 -13.99
CA ALA A 184 -26.42 97.64 -15.16
C ALA A 184 -27.61 98.52 -14.75
N LEU A 185 -28.39 98.08 -13.76
CA LEU A 185 -29.47 98.88 -13.17
C LEU A 185 -28.93 100.15 -12.51
N ASN A 186 -27.91 100.05 -11.65
CA ASN A 186 -27.29 101.22 -11.02
C ASN A 186 -26.75 102.22 -12.05
N VAL A 187 -26.11 101.75 -13.12
CA VAL A 187 -25.63 102.61 -14.21
C VAL A 187 -26.80 103.28 -14.93
N ALA A 188 -27.89 102.57 -15.17
CA ALA A 188 -29.10 103.14 -15.79
C ALA A 188 -29.73 104.22 -14.88
N GLU A 189 -29.84 103.97 -13.58
CA GLU A 189 -30.35 104.93 -12.59
C GLU A 189 -29.47 106.18 -12.50
N LEU A 190 -28.15 106.02 -12.38
CA LEU A 190 -27.19 107.13 -12.38
C LEU A 190 -27.29 107.96 -13.67
N ASN A 191 -27.44 107.33 -14.83
CA ASN A 191 -27.62 108.02 -16.10
C ASN A 191 -28.95 108.80 -16.16
N ALA A 192 -30.02 108.22 -15.62
CA ALA A 192 -31.31 108.89 -15.53
C ALA A 192 -31.25 110.10 -14.59
N GLU A 193 -30.56 109.97 -13.45
CA GLU A 193 -30.36 111.06 -12.51
C GLU A 193 -29.46 112.17 -13.09
N LEU A 194 -28.35 111.81 -13.74
CA LEU A 194 -27.51 112.76 -14.49
C LEU A 194 -28.30 113.51 -15.55
N SER A 195 -29.17 112.82 -16.30
CA SER A 195 -30.05 113.44 -17.30
C SER A 195 -31.02 114.43 -16.66
N ARG A 196 -31.59 114.09 -15.50
CA ARG A 196 -32.47 114.97 -14.72
C ARG A 196 -31.73 116.20 -14.21
N ILE A 197 -30.54 116.04 -13.64
CA ILE A 197 -29.69 117.14 -13.15
C ILE A 197 -29.29 118.04 -14.34
N ASN A 198 -28.90 117.46 -15.47
CA ASN A 198 -28.55 118.22 -16.68
C ASN A 198 -29.74 119.04 -17.19
N ALA A 199 -30.96 118.48 -17.17
CA ALA A 199 -32.17 119.22 -17.52
C ALA A 199 -32.43 120.38 -16.55
N GLN A 200 -32.31 120.14 -15.23
CA GLN A 200 -32.43 121.19 -14.20
C GLN A 200 -31.39 122.29 -14.36
N ASN A 201 -30.13 121.93 -14.63
CA ASN A 201 -29.06 122.90 -14.89
C ASN A 201 -29.35 123.73 -16.15
N ALA A 202 -29.85 123.11 -17.23
CA ALA A 202 -30.24 123.83 -18.44
C ALA A 202 -31.39 124.81 -18.17
N GLU A 203 -32.37 124.43 -17.34
CA GLU A 203 -33.45 125.31 -16.90
C GLU A 203 -32.93 126.48 -16.06
N LEU A 204 -32.04 126.23 -15.09
CA LEU A 204 -31.41 127.27 -14.27
C LEU A 204 -30.60 128.25 -15.13
N VAL A 205 -29.82 127.75 -16.10
CA VAL A 205 -29.07 128.59 -17.04
C VAL A 205 -30.02 129.46 -17.88
N ARG A 206 -31.14 128.91 -18.36
CA ARG A 206 -32.19 129.70 -19.05
C ARG A 206 -32.78 130.77 -18.14
N ALA A 207 -33.16 130.42 -16.91
CA ALA A 207 -33.72 131.36 -15.94
C ALA A 207 -32.74 132.49 -15.59
N LEU A 208 -31.44 132.19 -15.42
CA LEU A 208 -30.40 133.20 -15.21
C LEU A 208 -30.19 134.09 -16.44
N ALA A 209 -30.22 133.53 -17.64
CA ALA A 209 -30.13 134.30 -18.89
C ALA A 209 -31.35 135.25 -19.07
N ASP A 210 -32.55 134.79 -18.72
CA ASP A 210 -33.77 135.60 -18.74
C ASP A 210 -33.74 136.70 -17.66
N ALA A 211 -33.22 136.40 -16.46
CA ALA A 211 -32.98 137.39 -15.41
C ALA A 211 -31.94 138.47 -15.82
N ALA A 212 -30.88 138.08 -16.54
CA ALA A 212 -29.87 139.00 -17.07
C ALA A 212 -30.44 139.88 -18.20
N LYS A 213 -31.37 139.38 -19.02
CA LYS A 213 -32.12 140.19 -20.00
C LYS A 213 -33.12 141.14 -19.33
N GLY A 214 -33.69 140.76 -18.19
CA GLY A 214 -34.57 141.59 -17.37
C GLY A 214 -33.88 142.74 -16.63
N SER A 215 -32.59 142.60 -16.27
CA SER A 215 -31.82 143.65 -15.59
C SER A 215 -31.14 144.65 -16.54
N GLY A 216 -30.99 144.31 -17.84
CA GLY A 216 -30.53 145.25 -18.88
C GLY A 216 -31.58 146.26 -19.36
N GLY A 217 -32.80 146.20 -18.82
CA GLY A 217 -33.94 147.06 -19.18
C GLY A 217 -34.30 148.10 -18.11
N LYS A 218 -33.31 148.78 -17.52
CA LYS A 218 -33.48 150.08 -16.83
C LYS A 218 -32.22 150.93 -17.01
N ALA A 219 -32.09 151.51 -18.20
CA ALA A 219 -31.59 152.87 -18.33
C ALA A 219 -32.71 153.83 -17.89
#